data_AF-A0A7R9QKM2-F1
#
_entry.id   AF-A0A7R9QKM2-F1
#
_cell.length_a   1.000
_cell.length_b   1.000
_cell.length_c   1.000
_cell.angle_alpha   90.00
_cell.angle_beta   90.00
_cell.angle_gamma   90.00
#
_symmetry.space_group_name_H-M   'P 1'
#
loop_
_entity.id
_entity.type
_entity.pdbx_description
1 polymer ?
#
loop_
_entity_poly.entity_id
_entity_poly.type
_entity_poly.pdbx_seq_one_letter_code
_entity_poly.pdbx_strand_id
1 'polypeptide(L)'
;MFALFGYITFLSKYLESEYKKSASTANLFSGIIGVAPAALGIFIGGILIRLFKPGPKALTSLIASVEIFGLIGIISAMFMGCPATLLHGKLFNGQFDLQSTCNTDCKCTTRVYQPICGSDGITNYFSPCYAGCKAPAFGQLEWTVGLLWATVPPNVLLLHRSQRY
;
A
#
# COMPACT_ATOMS: atom_id res chain seq x y z
N MET A 1 -17.08 -4.49 17.44
CA MET A 1 -15.94 -4.29 18.36
C MET A 1 -14.81 -5.30 18.15
N PHE A 2 -14.99 -6.63 18.31
CA PHE A 2 -13.89 -7.61 18.16
C PHE A 2 -13.21 -7.64 16.78
N ALA A 3 -13.99 -7.55 15.69
CA ALA A 3 -13.44 -7.51 14.33
C ALA A 3 -12.54 -6.29 14.07
N LEU A 4 -12.86 -5.15 14.69
CA LEU A 4 -12.09 -3.92 14.55
C LEU A 4 -10.74 -4.02 15.26
N PHE A 5 -10.70 -4.63 16.45
CA PHE A 5 -9.46 -4.88 17.18
C PHE A 5 -8.50 -5.82 16.43
N GLY A 6 -9.03 -6.85 15.78
CA GLY A 6 -8.24 -7.71 14.89
C GLY A 6 -7.68 -6.91 13.72
N TYR A 7 -8.53 -6.16 13.03
CA TYR A 7 -8.13 -5.33 11.88
C TYR A 7 -6.99 -4.37 12.22
N ILE A 8 -7.12 -3.57 13.28
CA ILE A 8 -6.09 -2.59 13.65
C ILE A 8 -4.77 -3.24 14.08
N THR A 9 -4.82 -4.42 14.71
CA THR A 9 -3.61 -5.13 15.17
C THR A 9 -2.82 -5.71 14.01
N PHE A 10 -3.50 -6.23 12.99
CA PHE A 10 -2.85 -6.82 11.82
C PHE A 10 -2.57 -5.81 10.70
N LEU A 11 -3.10 -4.59 10.78
CA LEU A 11 -2.98 -3.57 9.74
C LEU A 11 -1.52 -3.22 9.41
N SER A 12 -0.66 -3.06 10.41
CA SER A 12 0.77 -2.77 10.18
C SER A 12 1.45 -3.91 9.43
N LYS A 13 1.16 -5.16 9.81
CA LYS A 13 1.74 -6.34 9.15
C LYS A 13 1.21 -6.52 7.72
N TYR A 14 -0.06 -6.17 7.50
CA TYR A 14 -0.64 -6.11 6.17
C TYR A 14 0.07 -5.07 5.30
N LEU A 15 0.32 -3.87 5.82
CA LEU A 15 1.07 -2.82 5.11
C LEU A 15 2.52 -3.22 4.80
N GLU A 16 3.18 -3.93 5.72
CA GLU A 16 4.52 -4.47 5.48
C GLU A 16 4.53 -5.55 4.38
N SER A 17 3.56 -6.47 4.42
CA SER A 17 3.52 -7.63 3.50
C SER A 17 3.07 -7.23 2.09
N GLU A 18 2.05 -6.38 2.00
CA GLU A 18 1.39 -6.07 0.73
C GLU A 18 2.06 -4.88 0.03
N TYR A 19 2.35 -3.82 0.78
CA TYR A 19 2.89 -2.58 0.23
C TYR A 19 4.41 -2.46 0.38
N LYS A 20 5.07 -3.48 0.96
CA LYS A 20 6.51 -3.53 1.21
C LYS A 20 7.07 -2.30 1.91
N LYS A 21 6.22 -1.60 2.66
CA LYS A 21 6.65 -0.43 3.43
C LYS A 21 7.48 -0.90 4.61
N SER A 22 8.45 -0.07 5.00
CA SER A 22 9.27 -0.37 6.18
C SER A 22 8.40 -0.48 7.43
N ALA A 23 8.79 -1.35 8.36
CA ALA A 23 8.08 -1.54 9.62
C ALA A 23 7.87 -0.21 10.37
N SER A 24 8.83 0.72 10.31
CA SER A 24 8.71 2.03 10.95
C SER A 24 7.60 2.88 10.32
N THR A 25 7.56 2.97 8.99
CA THR A 25 6.53 3.76 8.29
C THR A 25 5.15 3.14 8.44
N ALA A 26 5.03 1.81 8.32
CA ALA A 26 3.77 1.09 8.48
C ALA A 26 3.19 1.26 9.89
N ASN A 27 4.02 1.13 10.92
CA ASN A 27 3.61 1.33 12.31
C ASN A 27 3.23 2.79 12.60
N LEU A 28 3.94 3.77 12.03
CA LEU A 28 3.59 5.18 12.17
C LEU A 28 2.21 5.48 11.57
N PHE A 29 1.93 4.99 10.35
CA PHE A 29 0.63 5.19 9.71
C PHE A 29 -0.51 4.53 10.49
N SER A 30 -0.36 3.25 10.84
CA SER A 30 -1.37 2.53 11.63
C SER A 30 -1.60 3.20 12.99
N GLY A 31 -0.54 3.66 13.65
CA GLY A 31 -0.61 4.38 14.91
C GLY A 31 -1.32 5.73 14.80
N ILE A 32 -0.99 6.54 13.79
CA ILE A 32 -1.65 7.85 13.58
C ILE A 32 -3.14 7.66 13.28
N ILE A 33 -3.48 6.71 12.40
CA ILE A 33 -4.87 6.43 12.02
C ILE A 33 -5.68 5.89 13.20
N GLY A 34 -5.08 5.11 14.10
CA GLY A 34 -5.78 4.60 15.29
C GLY A 34 -5.89 5.63 16.42
N VAL A 35 -4.79 6.27 16.77
CA VAL A 35 -4.67 7.06 18.01
C VAL A 35 -5.21 8.48 17.85
N ALA A 36 -4.93 9.16 16.73
CA ALA A 36 -5.32 10.55 16.58
C ALA A 36 -6.85 10.74 16.54
N PRO A 37 -7.63 9.94 15.77
CA PRO A 37 -9.08 10.04 15.77
C PRO A 37 -9.70 9.65 17.12
N ALA A 38 -9.13 8.65 17.79
CA ALA A 38 -9.57 8.25 19.12
C ALA A 38 -9.41 9.39 20.14
N ALA A 39 -8.26 10.07 20.15
CA ALA A 39 -8.02 11.22 21.00
C ALA A 39 -9.03 12.34 20.72
N LEU A 40 -9.19 12.72 19.44
CA LEU A 40 -10.15 13.75 19.05
C LEU A 40 -11.58 13.39 19.44
N GLY A 41 -12.01 12.15 19.22
CA GLY A 41 -13.34 11.67 19.60
C GLY A 41 -13.60 11.74 21.10
N ILE A 42 -12.61 11.36 21.93
CA ILE A 42 -12.73 11.45 23.40
C ILE A 42 -12.82 12.91 23.84
N PHE A 43 -11.98 13.81 23.31
CA PHE A 43 -12.02 15.24 23.65
C PHE A 43 -13.35 15.88 23.25
N ILE A 44 -13.81 15.66 22.01
CA ILE A 44 -15.06 16.20 21.51
C ILE A 44 -16.25 15.64 22.30
N GLY A 45 -16.27 14.32 22.54
CA GLY A 45 -17.30 13.68 23.35
C GLY A 45 -17.35 14.22 24.78
N GLY A 46 -16.19 14.42 25.41
CA GLY A 46 -16.09 15.00 26.75
C GLY A 46 -16.60 16.45 26.82
N ILE A 47 -16.26 17.28 25.83
CA ILE A 47 -16.76 18.65 25.71
C ILE A 47 -18.29 18.62 25.50
N LEU A 48 -18.79 17.76 24.62
CA LEU A 48 -20.22 17.63 24.33
C LEU A 48 -21.01 17.25 25.59
N ILE A 49 -20.52 16.28 26.37
CA ILE A 49 -21.14 15.84 27.62
C ILE A 49 -21.12 16.97 28.66
N ARG A 50 -20.00 17.69 28.76
CA ARG A 50 -19.86 18.81 29.71
C ARG A 50 -20.80 19.97 29.40
N LEU A 51 -20.99 20.29 28.12
CA LEU A 51 -21.79 21.43 27.68
C LEU A 51 -23.29 21.13 27.67
N PHE A 52 -23.69 19.98 27.11
CA PHE A 52 -25.11 19.69 26.89
C PHE A 52 -25.76 18.88 28.03
N LYS A 53 -24.96 18.27 28.91
CA LYS A 53 -25.44 17.40 30.02
C LYS A 53 -26.58 16.46 29.58
N PRO A 54 -26.39 15.67 28.51
CA PRO A 54 -27.46 14.85 27.96
C PRO A 54 -27.92 13.79 28.97
N GLY A 55 -29.21 13.47 28.96
CA GLY A 55 -29.73 12.35 29.73
C GLY A 55 -29.19 11.00 29.24
N PRO A 56 -29.29 9.92 30.05
CA PRO A 56 -28.72 8.61 29.73
C PRO A 56 -29.21 8.04 28.40
N LYS A 57 -30.50 8.23 28.08
CA LYS A 57 -31.10 7.77 26.82
C LYS A 57 -30.53 8.50 25.59
N ALA A 58 -30.29 9.80 25.71
CA ALA A 58 -29.71 10.60 24.63
C ALA A 58 -28.24 10.24 24.40
N LEU A 59 -27.48 9.96 25.48
CA LEU A 59 -26.10 9.50 25.38
C LEU A 59 -25.99 8.15 24.67
N THR A 60 -26.81 7.17 25.05
CA THR A 60 -26.83 5.87 24.38
C THR A 60 -27.24 6.00 22.91
N SER A 61 -28.22 6.86 22.60
CA SER A 61 -28.61 7.14 21.22
C SER A 61 -27.47 7.75 20.41
N LEU A 62 -26.71 8.70 20.98
CA LEU A 62 -25.56 9.31 20.31
C LEU A 62 -24.49 8.27 19.96
N ILE A 63 -24.15 7.40 20.92
CA ILE A 63 -23.17 6.33 20.70
C ILE A 63 -23.65 5.38 19.59
N ALA A 64 -24.91 4.96 19.65
CA ALA A 64 -25.50 4.11 18.61
C ALA A 64 -25.48 4.78 17.23
N SER A 65 -25.76 6.09 17.15
CA SER A 65 -25.68 6.84 15.91
C SER A 65 -24.27 6.84 15.33
N VAL A 66 -23.24 7.12 16.14
CA VAL A 66 -21.83 7.12 15.69
C VAL A 66 -21.42 5.76 15.14
N GLU A 67 -21.82 4.66 15.78
CA GLU A 67 -21.55 3.31 15.30
C GLU A 67 -22.24 3.03 13.95
N ILE A 68 -23.49 3.46 13.77
CA ILE A 68 -24.23 3.31 12.50
C ILE A 68 -23.51 4.08 11.38
N PHE A 69 -23.07 5.32 11.63
CA PHE A 69 -22.30 6.08 10.65
C PHE A 69 -20.96 5.41 10.32
N GLY A 70 -20.28 4.82 11.31
CA GLY A 70 -19.06 4.04 11.09
C GLY A 70 -19.29 2.83 10.18
N LEU A 71 -20.37 2.07 10.40
CA LEU A 71 -20.73 0.93 9.55
C LEU A 71 -21.05 1.37 8.12
N ILE A 72 -21.79 2.46 7.94
CA ILE A 72 -22.07 3.02 6.62
C ILE A 72 -20.77 3.41 5.91
N GLY A 73 -19.82 4.02 6.63
CA GLY A 73 -18.51 4.39 6.10
C GLY A 73 -17.67 3.18 5.66
N ILE A 74 -17.71 2.08 6.42
CA ILE A 74 -17.02 0.84 6.04
C ILE A 74 -17.67 0.24 4.79
N ILE A 75 -19.00 0.20 4.75
CA ILE A 75 -19.74 -0.33 3.60
C ILE A 75 -19.47 0.52 2.35
N SER A 76 -19.49 1.86 2.46
CA SER A 76 -19.18 2.75 1.33
C SER A 76 -17.74 2.59 0.84
N ALA A 77 -16.79 2.35 1.75
CA ALA A 77 -15.41 2.08 1.38
C ALA A 77 -15.25 0.79 0.56
N MET A 78 -16.12 -0.22 0.77
CA MET A 78 -16.13 -1.42 -0.08
C MET A 78 -16.57 -1.13 -1.53
N PHE A 79 -17.38 -0.09 -1.74
CA PHE A 79 -17.80 0.33 -3.08
C PHE A 79 -16.80 1.26 -3.77
N MET A 80 -15.86 1.86 -3.01
CA MET A 80 -14.75 2.63 -3.58
C MET A 80 -13.63 1.68 -4.04
N GLY A 81 -13.82 1.07 -5.20
CA GLY A 81 -12.78 0.31 -5.89
C GLY A 81 -11.83 1.22 -6.66
N CYS A 82 -10.54 0.88 -6.70
CA CYS A 82 -9.59 1.44 -7.67
C CYS A 82 -9.83 0.78 -9.04
N PRO A 83 -9.62 1.46 -10.19
CA PRO A 83 -9.55 0.77 -11.47
C PRO A 83 -8.58 -0.40 -11.38
N ALA A 84 -9.05 -1.59 -11.76
CA ALA A 84 -8.23 -2.80 -11.72
C ALA A 84 -7.01 -2.59 -12.62
N THR A 85 -5.82 -2.50 -12.03
CA THR A 85 -4.58 -2.54 -12.79
C THR A 85 -4.46 -3.92 -13.42
N LEU A 86 -4.34 -3.99 -14.73
CA LEU A 86 -4.33 -5.25 -15.46
C LEU A 86 -3.02 -5.99 -15.16
N LEU A 87 -3.09 -7.09 -14.42
CA LEU A 87 -1.92 -7.95 -14.26
C LEU A 87 -1.61 -8.57 -15.63
N HIS A 88 -0.39 -8.39 -16.14
CA HIS A 88 0.01 -8.96 -17.43
C HIS A 88 0.05 -10.49 -17.34
N GLY A 89 -0.89 -11.15 -17.99
CA GLY A 89 -1.01 -12.60 -18.07
C GLY A 89 -2.31 -13.03 -18.74
N LYS A 90 -2.36 -14.29 -19.16
CA LYS A 90 -3.55 -14.90 -19.77
C LYS A 90 -4.08 -15.97 -18.84
N LEU A 91 -5.39 -15.97 -18.61
CA LEU A 91 -6.04 -17.09 -17.95
C LEU A 91 -6.17 -18.24 -18.97
N PHE A 92 -5.43 -19.32 -18.78
CA PHE A 92 -5.48 -20.51 -19.62
C PHE A 92 -5.86 -21.72 -18.76
N ASN A 93 -6.98 -22.38 -19.07
CA ASN A 93 -7.50 -23.54 -18.32
C ASN A 93 -7.59 -23.35 -16.80
N GLY A 94 -7.99 -22.15 -16.34
CA GLY A 94 -8.10 -21.83 -14.91
C GLY A 94 -6.76 -21.60 -14.20
N GLN A 95 -5.63 -21.64 -14.92
CA GLN A 95 -4.32 -21.25 -14.45
C GLN A 95 -3.97 -19.87 -15.01
N PHE A 96 -3.45 -18.98 -14.17
CA PHE A 96 -2.99 -17.67 -14.60
C PHE A 96 -1.56 -17.81 -15.15
N ASP A 97 -1.41 -17.79 -16.47
CA ASP A 97 -0.11 -17.89 -17.13
C ASP A 97 0.47 -16.48 -17.36
N LEU A 98 1.66 -16.26 -16.80
CA LEU A 98 2.40 -15.00 -16.91
C LEU A 98 3.39 -15.01 -18.08
N GLN A 99 3.49 -16.11 -18.84
CA GLN A 99 4.32 -16.13 -20.05
C GLN A 99 3.70 -15.30 -21.18
N SER A 100 4.57 -14.56 -21.86
CA SER A 100 4.29 -13.76 -23.04
C SER A 100 5.54 -13.76 -23.93
N THR A 101 5.39 -13.29 -25.17
CA THR A 101 6.49 -13.19 -26.14
C THR A 101 7.68 -12.35 -25.67
N CYS A 102 7.51 -11.48 -24.67
CA CYS A 102 8.59 -10.67 -24.10
C CYS A 102 9.49 -11.46 -23.12
N ASN A 103 8.92 -12.46 -22.44
CA ASN A 103 9.57 -13.23 -21.38
C ASN A 103 9.67 -14.74 -21.68
N THR A 104 9.40 -15.16 -22.92
CA THR A 104 9.53 -16.57 -23.37
C THR A 104 10.94 -17.12 -23.18
N ASP A 105 11.95 -16.29 -23.47
CA ASP A 105 13.37 -16.67 -23.36
C ASP A 105 13.95 -16.39 -21.96
N CYS A 106 13.12 -15.88 -21.05
CA CYS A 106 13.51 -15.48 -19.72
C CYS A 106 13.12 -16.59 -18.73
N LYS A 107 14.09 -17.11 -17.97
CA LYS A 107 13.84 -18.10 -16.91
C LYS A 107 13.28 -17.44 -15.64
N CYS A 108 12.13 -16.78 -15.76
CA CYS A 108 11.50 -16.04 -14.66
C CYS A 108 10.95 -16.99 -13.60
N THR A 109 10.99 -16.56 -12.33
CA THR A 109 10.45 -17.30 -11.19
C THR A 109 9.28 -16.54 -10.56
N THR A 110 8.27 -17.29 -10.09
CA THR A 110 7.13 -16.78 -9.33
C THR A 110 7.38 -16.74 -7.82
N ARG A 111 8.59 -17.09 -7.35
CA ARG A 111 8.90 -17.12 -5.91
C ARG A 111 8.94 -15.72 -5.27
N VAL A 112 9.29 -14.70 -6.04
CA VAL A 112 9.46 -13.33 -5.56
C VAL A 112 8.55 -12.41 -6.35
N TYR A 113 7.50 -11.92 -5.69
CA TYR A 113 6.60 -10.91 -6.24
C TYR A 113 7.24 -9.52 -6.12
N GLN A 114 7.39 -8.78 -7.21
CA GLN A 114 7.96 -7.42 -7.26
C GLN A 114 7.25 -6.61 -8.35
N PRO A 115 6.02 -6.13 -8.09
CA PRO A 115 5.21 -5.56 -9.14
C PRO A 115 5.85 -4.30 -9.71
N ILE A 116 5.85 -4.19 -11.04
CA ILE A 116 6.24 -2.96 -11.75
C ILE A 116 5.14 -2.56 -12.72
N CYS A 117 4.93 -1.25 -12.86
CA CYS A 117 4.04 -0.69 -13.86
C CYS A 117 4.70 -0.77 -15.24
N GLY A 118 3.92 -1.14 -16.25
CA GLY A 118 4.29 -1.04 -17.66
C GLY A 118 4.40 0.41 -18.12
N SER A 119 4.98 0.62 -19.30
CA SER A 119 5.15 1.95 -19.90
C SER A 119 3.83 2.66 -20.21
N ASP A 120 2.74 1.91 -20.29
CA ASP A 120 1.37 2.35 -20.47
C ASP A 120 0.71 2.86 -19.17
N GLY A 121 1.34 2.64 -18.01
CA GLY A 121 0.85 3.10 -16.70
C GLY A 121 -0.38 2.36 -16.18
N ILE A 122 -0.89 1.35 -16.90
CA ILE A 122 -2.11 0.60 -16.57
C ILE A 122 -1.81 -0.88 -16.31
N THR A 123 -0.87 -1.44 -17.08
CA THR A 123 -0.45 -2.84 -16.95
C THR A 123 0.53 -3.03 -15.80
N ASN A 124 0.35 -4.07 -14.99
CA ASN A 124 1.25 -4.45 -13.90
C ASN A 124 1.88 -5.82 -14.18
N TYR A 125 3.21 -5.89 -14.12
CA TYR A 125 3.95 -7.14 -14.26
C TYR A 125 4.28 -7.72 -12.89
N PHE A 126 4.21 -9.05 -12.74
CA PHE A 126 4.48 -9.73 -11.47
C PHE A 126 5.90 -9.48 -10.90
N SER A 127 6.88 -9.40 -11.80
CA SER A 127 8.26 -9.01 -11.46
C SER A 127 8.90 -8.34 -12.67
N PRO A 128 10.03 -7.63 -12.51
CA PRO A 128 10.74 -7.02 -13.62
C PRO A 128 11.10 -8.03 -14.73
N CYS A 129 11.37 -9.28 -14.37
CA CYS A 129 11.66 -10.34 -15.33
C CYS A 129 10.49 -10.61 -16.29
N TYR A 130 9.25 -10.55 -15.80
CA TYR A 130 8.04 -10.76 -16.60
C TYR A 130 7.77 -9.60 -17.58
N ALA A 131 8.37 -8.43 -17.35
CA ALA A 131 8.36 -7.32 -18.31
C ALA A 131 9.43 -7.44 -19.40
N GLY A 132 10.37 -8.38 -19.27
CA GLY A 132 11.44 -8.67 -20.23
C GLY A 132 12.82 -8.76 -19.55
N CYS A 133 13.63 -9.74 -19.97
CA CYS A 133 15.01 -9.91 -19.50
C CYS A 133 16.06 -9.39 -20.50
N LYS A 134 15.63 -8.84 -21.64
CA LYS A 134 16.50 -8.13 -22.58
C LYS A 134 16.88 -6.82 -21.91
N ALA A 135 17.99 -6.84 -21.19
CA ALA A 135 18.51 -5.67 -20.52
C ALA A 135 18.63 -4.52 -21.54
N PRO A 136 18.25 -3.27 -21.23
CA PRO A 136 19.08 -2.18 -21.73
C PRO A 136 20.48 -2.48 -21.21
N ALA A 137 21.53 -2.29 -22.03
CA ALA A 137 22.91 -2.59 -21.68
C ALA A 137 23.36 -1.85 -20.40
N PHE A 138 22.95 -2.33 -19.22
CA PHE A 138 23.26 -1.76 -17.92
C PHE A 138 24.47 -2.45 -17.31
N GLY A 139 24.80 -3.65 -17.79
CA GLY A 139 26.07 -4.33 -17.52
C GLY A 139 27.30 -3.70 -18.19
N GLN A 140 27.14 -2.59 -18.93
CA GLN A 140 28.26 -1.81 -19.48
C GLN A 140 28.44 -0.45 -18.79
N LEU A 141 27.50 -0.04 -17.92
CA LEU A 141 27.55 1.23 -17.21
C LEU A 141 28.15 1.10 -15.80
N GLU A 142 28.17 -0.07 -15.16
CA GLU A 142 28.83 -0.20 -13.84
C GLU A 142 30.34 0.04 -13.91
N TRP A 143 31.02 -0.33 -15.00
CA TRP A 143 32.46 -0.09 -15.16
C TRP A 143 32.80 1.29 -15.73
N THR A 144 31.90 1.94 -16.48
CA THR A 144 32.16 3.28 -17.06
C THR A 144 31.67 4.41 -16.14
N VAL A 145 30.58 4.21 -15.39
CA VAL A 145 30.10 5.21 -14.42
C VAL A 145 30.94 5.19 -13.14
N GLY A 146 31.61 4.07 -12.81
CA GLY A 146 32.60 3.96 -11.72
C GLY A 146 33.64 5.09 -11.67
N LEU A 147 34.06 5.58 -12.84
CA LEU A 147 34.99 6.71 -12.97
C LEU A 147 34.32 8.08 -12.86
N LEU A 148 33.01 8.19 -13.10
CA LEU A 148 32.23 9.43 -13.01
C LEU A 148 31.64 9.67 -11.60
N TRP A 149 31.42 8.62 -10.78
CA TRP A 149 30.98 8.75 -9.38
C TRP A 149 31.95 9.54 -8.49
N ALA A 150 33.21 9.70 -8.90
CA ALA A 150 34.17 10.55 -8.19
C ALA A 150 33.85 12.06 -8.30
N THR A 151 32.89 12.45 -9.16
CA THR A 151 32.55 13.87 -9.42
C THR A 151 31.09 14.23 -9.17
N VAL A 152 30.24 13.29 -8.74
CA VAL A 152 28.81 13.56 -8.52
C VAL A 152 28.63 14.24 -7.16
N PRO A 153 28.11 15.47 -7.11
CA PRO A 153 27.89 16.18 -5.85
C PRO A 153 26.84 15.45 -4.99
N PRO A 154 26.98 15.48 -3.65
CA PRO A 154 26.21 14.66 -2.71
C PRO A 154 24.69 14.83 -2.76
N ASN A 155 24.20 15.87 -3.43
CA ASN A 155 22.77 16.19 -3.54
C ASN A 155 22.01 15.27 -4.53
N VAL A 156 22.71 14.61 -5.46
CA VAL A 156 22.09 13.74 -6.49
C VAL A 156 21.91 12.29 -5.99
N LEU A 157 22.74 11.83 -5.05
CA LEU A 157 22.65 10.51 -4.43
C LEU A 157 21.36 10.29 -3.62
N LEU A 158 20.69 11.36 -3.20
CA LEU A 158 19.47 11.29 -2.39
C LEU A 158 18.23 10.93 -3.22
N LEU A 159 18.20 11.19 -4.53
CA LEU A 159 17.05 10.86 -5.38
C LEU A 159 16.94 9.36 -5.67
N HIS A 160 18.07 8.64 -5.71
CA HIS A 160 18.07 7.20 -6.01
C HIS A 160 17.62 6.32 -4.82
N ARG A 161 17.60 6.87 -3.60
CA ARG A 161 17.06 6.18 -2.41
C ARG A 161 15.53 6.28 -2.34
N SER A 162 14.92 7.27 -3.01
CA SER A 162 13.47 7.49 -3.01
C SER A 162 12.68 6.47 -3.84
N GLN A 163 13.32 5.73 -4.75
CA GLN A 163 12.67 4.71 -5.59
C GLN A 163 12.73 3.29 -4.99
N ARG A 164 13.19 3.17 -3.73
CA ARG A 164 13.30 1.89 -3.00
C ARG A 164 12.33 1.76 -1.81
N TYR A 165 11.28 2.56 -1.77
CA TYR A 165 10.21 2.47 -0.77
C TYR A 165 8.82 2.35 -1.39
#